data_AF-A0A2H3GPI0-F1
#
_entry.id   AF-A0A2H3GPI0-F1
#
_cell.length_a   1.000
_cell.length_b   1.000
_cell.length_c   1.000
_cell.angle_alpha   90.00
_cell.angle_beta   90.00
_cell.angle_gamma   90.00
#
_symmetry.space_group_name_H-M   'P 1'
#
loop_
_entity.id
_entity.type
_entity.pdbx_description
1 polymer ?
#
loop_
_entity_poly.entity_id
_entity_poly.type
_entity_poly.pdbx_seq_one_letter_code
_entity_poly.pdbx_strand_id
1 'polypeptide(L)'
;MASAVDRLRAAGHTIKVIEAPPTMKAMKIAMRWFALDQVNLPFKIFQDGGESPIADLDAMDPGKFWDPGFVADLRENSENISISADIYDYREEWAKIWREAGIDVLLCPASRGSAVTHGEFSPLMYTKP
;
A
#
# COMPACT_ATOMS: atom_id res chain seq x y z
N MET A 1 -12.48 -25.76 6.84
CA MET A 1 -11.70 -25.67 5.58
C MET A 1 -10.23 -25.62 5.94
N ALA A 2 -9.36 -26.39 5.26
CA ALA A 2 -7.92 -26.31 5.47
C ALA A 2 -7.36 -24.98 4.93
N SER A 3 -6.45 -24.34 5.66
CA SER A 3 -5.84 -23.07 5.23
C SER A 3 -4.98 -23.27 3.97
N ALA A 4 -4.70 -22.19 3.24
CA ALA A 4 -3.80 -22.24 2.07
C ALA A 4 -2.42 -22.83 2.44
N VAL A 5 -1.92 -22.48 3.62
CA VAL A 5 -0.64 -22.98 4.15
C VAL A 5 -0.70 -24.50 4.36
N ASP A 6 -1.78 -25.02 4.94
CA ASP A 6 -1.92 -26.46 5.20
C ASP A 6 -2.00 -27.27 3.90
N ARG A 7 -2.71 -26.73 2.89
CA ARG A 7 -2.80 -27.36 1.57
C ARG A 7 -1.43 -27.42 0.88
N LEU A 8 -0.64 -26.34 0.97
CA LEU A 8 0.69 -26.31 0.38
C LEU A 8 1.66 -27.27 1.10
N ARG A 9 1.61 -27.35 2.43
CA ARG A 9 2.38 -28.35 3.18
C ARG A 9 2.01 -29.77 2.77
N ALA A 10 0.72 -30.07 2.66
CA ALA A 10 0.23 -31.40 2.26
C ALA A 10 0.64 -31.78 0.82
N ALA A 11 0.80 -30.79 -0.05
CA ALA A 11 1.32 -30.98 -1.41
C ALA A 11 2.85 -31.13 -1.49
N GLY A 12 3.56 -31.08 -0.35
CA GLY A 12 5.02 -31.29 -0.28
C GLY A 12 5.84 -30.01 -0.39
N HIS A 13 5.24 -28.82 -0.32
CA HIS A 13 5.98 -27.56 -0.32
C HIS A 13 6.57 -27.23 1.05
N THR A 14 7.78 -26.66 1.05
CA THR A 14 8.42 -26.12 2.25
C THR A 14 7.86 -24.73 2.56
N ILE A 15 7.31 -24.56 3.76
CA ILE A 15 6.80 -23.26 4.21
C ILE A 15 7.82 -22.57 5.11
N LYS A 16 8.27 -21.39 4.70
CA LYS A 16 9.11 -20.50 5.51
C LYS A 16 8.31 -19.29 5.93
N VAL A 17 8.30 -18.98 7.22
CA VAL A 17 7.77 -17.71 7.73
C VAL A 17 8.87 -16.67 7.60
N ILE A 18 8.56 -15.55 6.97
CA ILE A 18 9.50 -14.44 6.76
C ILE A 18 9.02 -13.21 7.51
N GLU A 19 9.97 -12.36 7.90
CA GLU A 19 9.67 -11.01 8.38
C GLU A 19 9.60 -10.08 7.16
N ALA A 20 8.39 -9.64 6.83
CA ALA A 20 8.15 -8.77 5.69
C ALA A 20 8.42 -7.29 6.05
N PRO A 21 8.96 -6.47 5.13
CA PRO A 21 8.99 -5.03 5.30
C PRO A 21 7.57 -4.47 5.53
N PRO A 22 7.42 -3.39 6.31
CA PRO A 22 6.11 -2.85 6.64
C PRO A 22 5.34 -2.43 5.38
N THR A 23 4.13 -2.98 5.18
CA THR A 23 3.29 -2.62 4.02
C THR A 23 2.90 -1.13 4.04
N MET A 24 2.84 -0.53 5.23
CA MET A 24 2.58 0.90 5.37
C MET A 24 3.66 1.76 4.70
N LYS A 25 4.92 1.29 4.62
CA LYS A 25 5.98 1.99 3.88
C LYS A 25 5.63 2.09 2.39
N ALA A 26 5.22 0.98 1.78
CA ALA A 26 4.75 0.96 0.39
C ALA A 26 3.53 1.87 0.16
N MET A 27 2.58 1.87 1.10
CA MET A 27 1.40 2.73 1.03
C MET A 27 1.77 4.22 1.05
N LYS A 28 2.65 4.64 1.97
CA LYS A 28 3.13 6.02 2.02
C LYS A 28 3.78 6.46 0.70
N ILE A 29 4.62 5.60 0.12
CA ILE A 29 5.24 5.84 -1.18
C ILE A 29 4.16 6.01 -2.27
N ALA A 30 3.17 5.12 -2.32
CA ALA A 30 2.07 5.21 -3.29
C ALA A 30 1.22 6.49 -3.10
N MET A 31 0.94 6.87 -1.85
CA MET A 31 0.15 8.05 -1.51
C MET A 31 0.88 9.36 -1.84
N ARG A 32 2.21 9.38 -1.76
CA ARG A 32 3.03 10.48 -2.28
C ARG A 32 2.96 10.56 -3.80
N TRP A 33 2.90 9.43 -4.50
CA TRP A 33 2.70 9.40 -5.95
C TRP A 33 1.35 10.01 -6.36
N PHE A 34 0.27 9.70 -5.62
CA PHE A 34 -1.03 10.35 -5.81
C PHE A 34 -1.00 11.85 -5.51
N ALA A 35 -0.13 12.31 -4.60
CA ALA A 35 0.04 13.74 -4.29
C ALA A 35 0.61 14.55 -5.47
N LEU A 36 1.30 13.88 -6.41
CA LEU A 36 1.80 14.54 -7.63
C LEU A 36 0.68 14.90 -8.61
N ASP A 37 -0.46 14.20 -8.57
CA ASP A 37 -1.61 14.50 -9.43
C ASP A 37 -2.54 15.54 -8.78
N GLN A 38 -2.11 16.80 -8.77
CA GLN A 38 -2.86 17.92 -8.18
C GLN A 38 -4.06 18.38 -9.02
N VAL A 39 -4.32 17.76 -10.17
CA VAL A 39 -5.30 18.23 -11.16
C VAL A 39 -6.44 17.24 -11.38
N ASN A 40 -6.18 15.93 -11.37
CA ASN A 40 -7.18 14.92 -11.70
C ASN A 40 -7.64 14.08 -10.49
N LEU A 41 -7.26 14.46 -9.27
CA LEU A 41 -7.81 13.82 -8.08
C LEU A 41 -9.33 14.07 -8.01
N PRO A 42 -10.16 13.03 -7.87
CA PRO A 42 -11.62 13.16 -7.73
C PRO A 42 -12.02 14.18 -6.65
N PHE A 43 -11.22 14.33 -5.60
CA PHE A 43 -11.43 15.30 -4.52
C PHE A 43 -11.52 16.76 -5.00
N LYS A 44 -10.76 17.15 -6.03
CA LYS A 44 -10.84 18.50 -6.59
C LYS A 44 -12.19 18.76 -7.25
N ILE A 45 -12.72 17.77 -7.96
CA ILE A 45 -14.05 17.83 -8.59
C ILE A 45 -15.14 17.99 -7.51
N PHE A 46 -15.04 17.25 -6.40
CA PHE A 46 -15.99 17.40 -5.29
C PHE A 46 -15.91 18.77 -4.62
N GLN A 47 -14.69 19.28 -4.39
CA GLN A 47 -14.48 20.64 -3.85
C GLN A 47 -15.09 21.71 -4.75
N ASP A 48 -14.83 21.65 -6.06
CA ASP A 48 -15.35 22.61 -7.04
C ASP A 48 -16.88 22.50 -7.19
N GLY A 49 -17.44 21.29 -7.04
CA GLY A 49 -18.88 21.02 -7.12
C GLY A 49 -19.67 21.33 -5.85
N GLY A 50 -19.01 21.63 -4.72
CA GLY A 50 -19.67 21.85 -3.43
C GLY A 50 -20.28 20.57 -2.82
N GLU A 51 -19.85 19.40 -3.30
CA GLU A 51 -20.32 18.09 -2.81
C GLU A 51 -19.33 17.52 -1.78
N SER A 52 -19.85 16.83 -0.77
CA SER A 52 -19.01 16.08 0.17
C SER A 52 -18.70 14.69 -0.37
N PRO A 53 -17.45 14.21 -0.27
CA PRO A 53 -17.12 12.85 -0.70
C PRO A 53 -17.89 11.82 0.14
N ILE A 54 -18.26 10.69 -0.47
CA ILE A 54 -18.77 9.53 0.28
C ILE A 54 -17.68 9.01 1.24
N ALA A 55 -18.10 8.35 2.32
CA ALA A 55 -17.20 7.88 3.38
C ALA A 55 -16.03 7.02 2.85
N ASP A 56 -16.30 6.13 1.90
CA ASP A 56 -15.27 5.26 1.30
C ASP A 56 -14.20 6.06 0.54
N LEU A 57 -14.62 7.13 -0.17
CA LEU A 57 -13.70 8.00 -0.88
C LEU A 57 -12.91 8.85 0.10
N ASP A 58 -13.57 9.44 1.10
CA ASP A 58 -12.90 10.18 2.18
C ASP A 58 -11.85 9.32 2.91
N ALA A 59 -12.14 8.04 3.16
CA ALA A 59 -11.19 7.09 3.78
C ALA A 59 -9.95 6.82 2.91
N MET A 60 -10.03 7.08 1.60
CA MET A 60 -8.97 6.90 0.61
C MET A 60 -8.24 8.20 0.27
N ASP A 61 -8.52 9.30 0.97
CA ASP A 61 -7.81 10.57 0.79
C ASP A 61 -6.29 10.37 1.02
N PRO A 62 -5.45 10.58 -0.01
CA PRO A 62 -4.01 10.45 0.11
C PRO A 62 -3.41 11.30 1.24
N GLY A 63 -4.01 12.46 1.52
CA GLY A 63 -3.58 13.38 2.58
C GLY A 63 -3.57 12.75 3.98
N LYS A 64 -4.40 11.73 4.21
CA LYS A 64 -4.49 11.01 5.49
C LYS A 64 -3.34 10.02 5.72
N PHE A 65 -2.55 9.74 4.69
CA PHE A 65 -1.43 8.79 4.75
C PHE A 65 -0.06 9.47 4.69
N TRP A 66 -0.02 10.78 4.44
CA TRP A 66 1.21 11.52 4.40
C TRP A 66 1.79 11.73 5.79
N ASP A 67 3.11 11.91 5.85
CA ASP A 67 3.75 12.32 7.10
C ASP A 67 3.30 13.75 7.47
N PRO A 68 3.18 14.07 8.77
CA PRO A 68 2.76 15.40 9.20
C PRO A 68 3.62 16.51 8.58
N GLY A 69 2.97 17.48 7.92
CA GLY A 69 3.64 18.60 7.27
C GLY A 69 4.26 18.28 5.90
N PHE A 70 3.98 17.10 5.33
CA PHE A 70 4.41 16.78 3.98
C PHE A 70 3.83 17.76 2.95
N VAL A 71 4.71 18.31 2.12
CA VAL A 71 4.38 19.11 0.94
C VAL A 71 5.26 18.59 -0.19
N ALA A 72 4.63 18.15 -1.29
CA ALA A 72 5.35 17.62 -2.45
C ALA A 72 6.24 18.71 -3.08
N ASP A 73 7.55 18.45 -3.20
CA ASP A 73 8.47 19.34 -3.90
C ASP A 73 8.46 19.08 -5.41
N LEU A 74 7.63 19.83 -6.11
CA LEU A 74 7.50 19.72 -7.56
C LEU A 74 8.63 20.39 -8.34
N ARG A 75 9.55 21.10 -7.67
CA ARG A 75 10.65 21.81 -8.35
C ARG A 75 11.55 20.79 -9.02
N GLU A 76 11.83 21.00 -10.30
CA GLU A 76 12.78 20.18 -11.08
C GLU A 76 12.50 18.66 -11.03
N ASN A 77 11.22 18.27 -10.84
CA ASN A 77 10.81 16.86 -10.63
C ASN A 77 11.45 16.17 -9.41
N SER A 78 11.89 16.93 -8.40
CA SER A 78 12.58 16.42 -7.21
C SER A 78 11.77 15.36 -6.47
N GLU A 79 10.46 15.57 -6.27
CA GLU A 79 9.62 14.60 -5.58
C GLU A 79 9.44 13.29 -6.37
N ASN A 80 9.40 13.34 -7.70
CA ASN A 80 9.30 12.12 -8.51
C ASN A 80 10.59 11.29 -8.44
N ILE A 81 11.75 11.98 -8.39
CA ILE A 81 13.05 11.35 -8.19
C ILE A 81 13.14 10.73 -6.79
N SER A 82 12.69 11.44 -5.74
CA SER A 82 12.72 10.92 -4.37
C SER A 82 11.81 9.70 -4.20
N ILE A 83 10.58 9.74 -4.74
CA ILE A 83 9.68 8.57 -4.75
C ILE A 83 10.32 7.39 -5.49
N SER A 84 10.98 7.64 -6.63
CA SER A 84 11.66 6.58 -7.38
C SER A 84 12.79 5.93 -6.59
N ALA A 85 13.55 6.73 -5.83
CA ALA A 85 14.58 6.22 -4.92
C ALA A 85 13.96 5.38 -3.78
N ASP A 86 12.88 5.84 -3.15
CA ASP A 86 12.21 5.09 -2.08
C ASP A 86 11.61 3.77 -2.58
N ILE A 87 11.08 3.74 -3.81
CA ILE A 87 10.62 2.51 -4.46
C ILE A 87 11.79 1.54 -4.64
N TYR A 88 12.95 2.04 -5.08
CA TYR A 88 14.14 1.22 -5.25
C TYR A 88 14.60 0.63 -3.91
N ASP A 89 14.70 1.44 -2.86
CA ASP A 89 15.11 0.99 -1.53
C ASP A 89 14.15 -0.06 -0.96
N TYR A 90 12.84 0.15 -1.09
CA TYR A 90 11.84 -0.81 -0.64
C TYR A 90 11.89 -2.12 -1.44
N ARG A 91 12.18 -2.05 -2.75
CA ARG A 91 12.40 -3.26 -3.57
C ARG A 91 13.66 -4.00 -3.15
N GLU A 92 14.72 -3.30 -2.79
CA GLU A 92 15.97 -3.92 -2.35
C GLU A 92 15.83 -4.60 -0.98
N GLU A 93 15.04 -4.04 -0.06
CA GLU A 93 14.66 -4.71 1.20
C GLU A 93 13.99 -6.07 0.93
N TRP A 94 13.02 -6.09 0.01
CA TRP A 94 12.39 -7.32 -0.43
C TRP A 94 13.39 -8.25 -1.14
N ALA A 95 14.20 -7.74 -2.06
CA ALA A 95 15.16 -8.55 -2.80
C ALA A 95 16.16 -9.25 -1.86
N LYS A 96 16.60 -8.57 -0.79
CA LYS A 96 17.42 -9.16 0.26
C LYS A 96 16.72 -10.35 0.92
N ILE A 97 15.47 -10.19 1.34
CA ILE A 97 14.68 -11.27 1.95
C ILE A 97 14.52 -12.46 1.00
N TRP A 98 14.25 -12.21 -0.28
CA TRP A 98 14.12 -13.27 -1.28
C TRP A 98 15.42 -14.07 -1.44
N ARG A 99 16.58 -13.37 -1.52
CA ARG A 99 17.89 -14.00 -1.63
C ARG A 99 18.27 -14.79 -0.38
N GLU A 100 18.06 -14.22 0.81
CA GLU A 100 18.43 -14.84 2.10
C GLU A 100 17.51 -16.01 2.46
N ALA A 101 16.20 -15.84 2.27
CA ALA A 101 15.23 -16.90 2.56
C ALA A 101 15.18 -17.97 1.46
N GLY A 102 15.68 -17.68 0.25
CA GLY A 102 15.63 -18.60 -0.90
C GLY A 102 14.21 -19.07 -1.16
N ILE A 103 13.29 -18.13 -1.35
CA ILE A 103 11.88 -18.40 -1.63
C ILE A 103 11.59 -18.29 -3.12
N ASP A 104 10.74 -19.18 -3.62
CA ASP A 104 10.26 -19.15 -5.02
C ASP A 104 8.98 -18.32 -5.16
N VAL A 105 8.16 -18.30 -4.09
CA VAL A 105 6.84 -17.67 -4.08
C VAL A 105 6.60 -17.00 -2.73
N LEU A 106 6.06 -15.79 -2.75
CA LEU A 106 5.50 -15.13 -1.59
C LEU A 106 4.00 -15.42 -1.49
N LEU A 107 3.57 -15.99 -0.37
CA LEU A 107 2.15 -16.20 -0.06
C LEU A 107 1.70 -15.24 1.04
N CYS A 108 0.68 -14.43 0.76
CA CYS A 108 0.05 -13.55 1.74
C CYS A 108 -1.49 -13.63 1.63
N PRO A 109 -2.23 -13.27 2.69
CA PRO A 109 -3.67 -13.06 2.60
C PRO A 109 -4.00 -12.00 1.55
N ALA A 110 -5.08 -12.18 0.80
CA ALA A 110 -5.57 -11.19 -0.17
C ALA A 110 -6.42 -10.07 0.46
N SER A 111 -6.81 -10.23 1.73
CA SER A 111 -7.51 -9.24 2.54
C SER A 111 -7.38 -9.63 4.02
N ARG A 112 -7.59 -8.67 4.93
CA ARG A 112 -7.72 -8.93 6.38
C ARG A 112 -8.99 -9.70 6.73
N GLY A 113 -10.02 -9.66 5.88
CA GLY A 113 -11.31 -10.27 6.15
C GLY A 113 -12.19 -10.40 4.91
N SER A 114 -13.44 -10.79 5.13
CA SER A 114 -14.47 -10.79 4.10
C SER A 114 -14.83 -9.37 3.66
N ALA A 115 -15.64 -9.26 2.61
CA ALA A 115 -16.25 -7.99 2.23
C ALA A 115 -16.95 -7.35 3.44
N VAL A 116 -16.75 -6.05 3.60
CA VAL A 116 -17.45 -5.22 4.58
C VAL A 116 -18.83 -4.84 4.05
N THR A 117 -19.68 -4.31 4.92
CA THR A 117 -20.95 -3.73 4.50
C THR A 117 -20.70 -2.57 3.53
N HIS A 118 -21.63 -2.35 2.61
CA HIS A 118 -21.57 -1.21 1.70
C HIS A 118 -21.44 0.11 2.48
N GLY A 119 -20.45 0.94 2.13
CA GLY A 119 -20.17 2.23 2.80
C GLY A 119 -19.31 2.15 4.06
N GLU A 120 -18.80 0.96 4.40
CA GLU A 120 -17.87 0.75 5.52
C GLU A 120 -16.44 0.43 5.05
N PHE A 121 -16.14 0.67 3.76
CA PHE A 121 -14.84 0.34 3.22
C PHE A 121 -13.78 1.33 3.70
N SER A 122 -12.66 0.79 4.15
CA SER A 122 -11.45 1.54 4.44
C SER A 122 -10.24 0.79 3.87
N PRO A 123 -9.13 1.48 3.56
CA PRO A 123 -7.92 0.80 3.10
C PRO A 123 -7.42 -0.18 4.16
N LEU A 124 -7.66 -1.46 3.90
CA LEU A 124 -7.25 -2.58 4.75
C LEU A 124 -5.75 -2.86 4.57
N MET A 125 -4.89 -1.98 5.08
CA MET A 125 -3.44 -2.21 5.06
C MET A 125 -3.08 -3.42 5.92
N TYR A 126 -2.23 -4.34 5.48
CA TYR A 126 -1.97 -5.60 6.22
C TYR A 126 -1.33 -5.39 7.60
N THR A 127 -0.49 -4.37 7.77
CA THR A 127 0.19 -4.07 9.03
C THR A 127 -0.53 -2.95 9.79
N LYS A 128 -0.66 -3.05 11.12
CA LYS A 128 -1.00 -1.88 11.95
C LYS A 128 0.13 -0.84 11.83
N PRO A 129 -0.16 0.46 12.01
CA PRO A 129 0.87 1.48 12.11
C PRO A 129 1.89 1.15 13.20
#